data_AF-A0A958PH15-F1
#
_entry.id   AF-A0A958PH15-F1
#
_cell.length_a   1.000
_cell.length_b   1.000
_cell.length_c   1.000
_cell.angle_alpha   90.00
_cell.angle_beta   90.00
_cell.angle_gamma   90.00
#
_symmetry.space_group_name_H-M   'P 1'
#
loop_
_entity.id
_entity.type
_entity.pdbx_description
1 polymer ?
#
loop_
_entity_poly.entity_id
_entity_poly.type
_entity_poly.pdbx_seq_one_letter_code
_entity_poly.pdbx_strand_id
1 'polypeptide(L)'
;MLKKFAQIRGRWIWIAAVLFVSYHSWYWFAFAPKTKPHFYSPSFPVSQNFQSELILLRETKRLDGDSESRILHATVQTAKVLQIPAGLLWCLLFQESRLNHRLGMEGNIPSYGLGQFTHFGFQEINYQLNRYSTSNRSHLIRLLGSDVRPISANSATPDSLSSYFSIPTAVVTTGLYLKNRYLHLGSLLERRGIRYDPKLLWLYAVMAYNKGTRGILSFWNAEEKRLGTNRIRQLVTDPDILLDLARDRNLFTAGFARVWDRRRARSYSEELSIHLSNIAACALNPIGVTQ
;
A
#
# COMPACT_ATOMS: atom_id res chain seq x y z
N MET A 1 -16.36 -70.50 45.57
CA MET A 1 -16.38 -69.22 46.29
C MET A 1 -15.40 -68.27 45.64
N LEU A 2 -15.82 -67.02 45.42
CA LEU A 2 -14.98 -65.83 45.13
C LEU A 2 -14.10 -65.95 43.87
N LYS A 3 -14.54 -65.57 42.66
CA LYS A 3 -14.96 -64.21 42.27
C LYS A 3 -14.13 -63.11 42.96
N LYS A 4 -13.33 -62.48 42.12
CA LYS A 4 -13.19 -61.03 41.97
C LYS A 4 -12.48 -60.26 43.10
N PHE A 5 -11.87 -59.18 42.61
CA PHE A 5 -11.44 -57.99 43.34
C PHE A 5 -10.22 -58.23 44.21
N ALA A 6 -9.16 -57.45 44.11
CA ALA A 6 -8.79 -56.30 43.32
C ALA A 6 -7.23 -56.33 43.35
N GLN A 7 -6.44 -55.52 42.68
CA GLN A 7 -6.49 -54.08 42.73
C GLN A 7 -5.28 -53.58 41.92
N ILE A 8 -5.56 -52.80 40.88
CA ILE A 8 -4.97 -51.47 40.68
C ILE A 8 -3.43 -51.39 40.65
N ARG A 9 -2.86 -51.48 39.43
CA ARG A 9 -2.12 -50.38 38.77
C ARG A 9 -1.43 -50.87 37.50
N GLY A 10 -1.66 -50.17 36.39
CA GLY A 10 -0.81 -50.27 35.21
C GLY A 10 -1.49 -50.81 33.95
N ARG A 11 -2.80 -50.62 33.83
CA ARG A 11 -3.49 -50.57 32.53
C ARG A 11 -2.96 -49.33 31.80
N TRP A 12 -2.84 -49.42 30.48
CA TRP A 12 -2.45 -48.39 29.51
C TRP A 12 -0.93 -48.30 29.28
N ILE A 13 -0.58 -48.21 28.00
CA ILE A 13 0.75 -48.26 27.38
C ILE A 13 1.12 -49.70 26.95
N TRP A 14 0.99 -49.95 25.64
CA TRP A 14 1.56 -51.05 24.84
C TRP A 14 0.67 -52.16 24.24
N ILE A 15 -0.66 -52.02 24.11
CA ILE A 15 -1.43 -52.78 23.08
C ILE A 15 -2.58 -51.91 22.52
N ALA A 16 -2.24 -51.04 21.59
CA ALA A 16 -3.09 -50.37 20.57
C ALA A 16 -2.11 -49.45 19.80
N ALA A 17 -1.83 -49.60 18.51
CA ALA A 17 -2.64 -50.07 17.39
C ALA A 17 -1.67 -50.72 16.38
N VAL A 18 -1.66 -52.03 16.15
CA VAL A 18 -2.54 -52.77 15.21
C VAL A 18 -3.37 -51.87 14.31
N LEU A 19 -3.14 -52.04 13.00
CA LEU A 19 -3.79 -51.43 11.81
C LEU A 19 -2.95 -50.34 11.13
N PHE A 20 -2.78 -50.50 9.81
CA PHE A 20 -2.16 -49.60 8.84
C PHE A 20 -0.64 -49.67 8.60
N VAL A 21 -0.12 -50.87 8.31
CA VAL A 21 1.17 -51.01 7.60
C VAL A 21 0.97 -51.99 6.45
N SER A 22 0.31 -51.54 5.37
CA SER A 22 0.29 -52.08 4.00
C SER A 22 -0.83 -51.35 3.24
N TYR A 23 -0.52 -50.79 2.07
CA TYR A 23 -1.32 -49.93 1.18
C TYR A 23 -1.18 -48.41 1.37
N HIS A 24 -0.87 -47.74 0.24
CA HIS A 24 -0.75 -46.30 -0.02
C HIS A 24 0.64 -45.67 0.18
N SER A 25 1.53 -45.90 -0.79
CA SER A 25 2.52 -44.88 -1.18
C SER A 25 2.66 -44.84 -2.70
N TRP A 26 1.54 -44.58 -3.36
CA TRP A 26 1.49 -43.89 -4.65
C TRP A 26 0.74 -42.59 -4.39
N TYR A 27 1.29 -41.51 -4.95
CA TYR A 27 0.86 -40.11 -4.87
C TYR A 27 1.17 -39.35 -3.58
N TRP A 28 1.60 -38.11 -3.81
CA TRP A 28 1.92 -37.03 -2.87
C TRP A 28 3.34 -37.06 -2.30
N PHE A 29 4.27 -36.40 -3.00
CA PHE A 29 5.04 -35.26 -2.47
C PHE A 29 5.89 -34.63 -3.57
N ALA A 30 5.24 -33.86 -4.47
CA ALA A 30 5.88 -32.76 -5.18
C ALA A 30 4.83 -31.74 -5.67
N PHE A 31 3.80 -31.49 -4.86
CA PHE A 31 3.10 -30.21 -4.92
C PHE A 31 3.69 -29.34 -3.82
N ALA A 32 4.86 -28.76 -4.09
CA ALA A 32 5.17 -27.51 -3.43
C ALA A 32 4.00 -26.56 -3.78
N PRO A 33 3.29 -25.98 -2.80
CA PRO A 33 2.31 -24.96 -3.13
C PRO A 33 3.04 -23.91 -3.95
N LYS A 34 2.52 -23.59 -5.14
CA LYS A 34 2.97 -22.41 -5.90
C LYS A 34 2.77 -21.23 -4.96
N THR A 35 3.82 -20.83 -4.26
CA THR A 35 3.78 -19.68 -3.37
C THR A 35 3.51 -18.49 -4.27
N LYS A 36 2.34 -17.86 -4.08
CA LYS A 36 2.04 -16.59 -4.75
C LYS A 36 3.25 -15.67 -4.52
N PRO A 37 3.82 -15.06 -5.57
CA PRO A 37 5.02 -14.25 -5.42
C PRO A 37 4.80 -13.16 -4.36
N HIS A 38 5.79 -12.96 -3.52
CA HIS A 38 5.68 -12.14 -2.32
C HIS A 38 5.63 -10.64 -2.69
N PHE A 39 4.61 -9.95 -2.17
CA PHE A 39 4.35 -8.49 -2.20
C PHE A 39 5.56 -7.55 -2.12
N TYR A 40 6.70 -8.04 -1.58
CA TYR A 40 7.87 -7.27 -1.19
C TYR A 40 9.17 -7.82 -1.80
N SER A 41 9.12 -8.44 -2.98
CA SER A 41 10.35 -8.89 -3.66
C SER A 41 11.34 -7.72 -3.83
N PRO A 42 12.60 -7.85 -3.38
CA PRO A 42 13.63 -6.81 -3.56
C PRO A 42 14.01 -6.55 -5.03
N SER A 43 13.81 -7.54 -5.90
CA SER A 43 13.86 -7.34 -7.35
C SER A 43 12.52 -6.75 -7.78
N PHE A 44 12.50 -5.50 -8.24
CA PHE A 44 11.31 -4.75 -8.66
C PHE A 44 10.71 -5.35 -9.95
N PRO A 45 9.56 -6.06 -9.91
CA PRO A 45 8.94 -6.61 -11.11
C PRO A 45 7.68 -5.80 -11.39
N VAL A 46 7.82 -4.76 -12.21
CA VAL A 46 6.69 -3.93 -12.64
C VAL A 46 5.84 -4.74 -13.64
N SER A 47 4.51 -4.61 -13.62
CA SER A 47 3.62 -5.32 -14.58
C SER A 47 3.97 -4.99 -16.04
N GLN A 48 3.59 -5.83 -17.01
CA GLN A 48 3.95 -5.67 -18.44
C GLN A 48 3.52 -4.29 -18.97
N ASN A 49 2.30 -3.87 -18.66
CA ASN A 49 1.79 -2.55 -19.09
C ASN A 49 2.67 -1.41 -18.56
N PHE A 50 3.10 -1.51 -17.31
CA PHE A 50 3.98 -0.53 -16.71
C PHE A 50 5.41 -0.62 -17.26
N GLN A 51 5.92 -1.83 -17.56
CA GLN A 51 7.23 -2.01 -18.18
C GLN A 51 7.26 -1.40 -19.58
N SER A 52 6.23 -1.67 -20.39
CA SER A 52 6.09 -1.08 -21.71
C SER A 52 6.02 0.44 -21.63
N GLU A 53 5.29 1.00 -20.67
CA GLU A 53 5.24 2.44 -20.47
C GLU A 53 6.59 3.01 -19.98
N LEU A 54 7.28 2.32 -19.07
CA LEU A 54 8.60 2.72 -18.60
C LEU A 54 9.65 2.69 -19.72
N ILE A 55 9.63 1.66 -20.56
CA ILE A 55 10.49 1.54 -21.76
C ILE A 55 10.21 2.72 -22.68
N LEU A 56 8.95 3.00 -22.98
CA LEU A 56 8.56 4.13 -23.82
C LEU A 56 9.05 5.47 -23.26
N LEU A 57 8.97 5.69 -21.95
CA LEU A 57 9.46 6.91 -21.30
C LEU A 57 10.98 7.08 -21.44
N ARG A 58 11.73 5.97 -21.35
CA ARG A 58 13.19 5.95 -21.57
C ARG A 58 13.53 6.24 -23.04
N GLU A 59 12.89 5.55 -23.97
CA GLU A 59 13.11 5.70 -25.42
C GLU A 59 12.79 7.11 -25.91
N THR A 60 11.71 7.70 -25.39
CA THR A 60 11.30 9.08 -25.72
C THR A 60 12.06 10.15 -24.93
N LYS A 61 13.06 9.78 -24.11
CA LYS A 61 13.85 10.67 -23.25
C LYS A 61 13.01 11.52 -22.28
N ARG A 62 11.81 11.05 -21.94
CA ARG A 62 10.94 11.67 -20.92
C ARG A 62 11.34 11.25 -19.50
N LEU A 63 12.13 10.20 -19.38
CA LEU A 63 12.81 9.77 -18.16
C LEU A 63 14.28 9.50 -18.49
N ASP A 64 15.18 10.28 -17.90
CA ASP A 64 16.62 10.04 -18.02
C ASP A 64 17.11 9.04 -16.96
N GLY A 65 18.21 8.34 -17.28
CA GLY A 65 18.74 7.28 -16.42
C GLY A 65 19.31 7.76 -15.08
N ASP A 66 19.80 9.02 -14.99
CA ASP A 66 20.27 9.58 -13.72
C ASP A 66 19.10 9.83 -12.78
N SER A 67 18.06 10.52 -13.26
CA SER A 67 16.83 10.77 -12.51
C SER A 67 16.18 9.45 -12.06
N GLU A 68 16.03 8.47 -12.95
CA GLU A 68 15.48 7.15 -12.61
C GLU A 68 16.29 6.48 -11.48
N SER A 69 17.62 6.44 -11.61
CA SER A 69 18.51 5.82 -10.63
C SER A 69 18.43 6.51 -9.27
N ARG A 70 18.37 7.85 -9.25
CA ARG A 70 18.24 8.65 -8.03
C ARG A 70 16.88 8.45 -7.36
N ILE A 71 15.80 8.37 -8.13
CA ILE A 71 14.46 8.08 -7.62
C ILE A 71 14.44 6.67 -7.00
N LEU A 72 15.02 5.68 -7.68
CA LEU A 72 15.09 4.30 -7.20
C LEU A 72 15.86 4.21 -5.88
N HIS A 73 17.04 4.82 -5.83
CA HIS A 73 17.87 4.87 -4.63
C HIS A 73 17.12 5.53 -3.45
N ALA A 74 16.53 6.71 -3.67
CA ALA A 74 15.75 7.40 -2.64
C ALA A 74 14.54 6.58 -2.20
N THR A 75 13.89 5.84 -3.11
CA THR A 75 12.73 4.99 -2.82
C THR A 75 13.13 3.85 -1.89
N VAL A 76 14.22 3.14 -2.18
CA VAL A 76 14.71 2.03 -1.35
C VAL A 76 15.09 2.51 0.06
N GLN A 77 15.81 3.63 0.17
CA GLN A 77 16.18 4.19 1.47
C GLN A 77 14.96 4.63 2.29
N THR A 78 14.04 5.36 1.67
CA THR A 78 12.80 5.84 2.29
C THR A 78 11.93 4.68 2.76
N ALA A 79 11.74 3.68 1.89
CA ALA A 79 10.96 2.47 2.17
C ALA A 79 11.51 1.73 3.40
N LYS A 80 12.84 1.57 3.48
CA LYS A 80 13.51 0.94 4.62
C LYS A 80 13.29 1.71 5.92
N VAL A 81 13.48 3.03 5.92
CA VAL A 81 13.34 3.86 7.13
C VAL A 81 11.89 3.93 7.61
N LEU A 82 10.93 4.08 6.69
CA LEU A 82 9.52 4.25 7.03
C LEU A 82 8.75 2.92 7.15
N GLN A 83 9.43 1.79 6.88
CA GLN A 83 8.84 0.46 6.79
C GLN A 83 7.66 0.43 5.80
N ILE A 84 7.87 1.04 4.64
CA ILE A 84 6.93 1.03 3.50
C ILE A 84 7.42 -0.06 2.54
N PRO A 85 6.52 -0.82 1.92
CA PRO A 85 6.87 -1.66 0.78
C PRO A 85 7.52 -0.84 -0.34
N ALA A 86 8.78 -1.13 -0.70
CA ALA A 86 9.51 -0.36 -1.71
C ALA A 86 8.82 -0.40 -3.08
N GLY A 87 8.30 -1.57 -3.49
CA GLY A 87 7.52 -1.73 -4.71
C GLY A 87 6.28 -0.86 -4.74
N LEU A 88 5.50 -0.81 -3.64
CA LEU A 88 4.32 0.06 -3.53
C LEU A 88 4.68 1.53 -3.69
N LEU A 89 5.75 1.99 -3.02
CA LEU A 89 6.19 3.39 -3.10
C LEU A 89 6.64 3.75 -4.53
N TRP A 90 7.42 2.90 -5.18
CA TRP A 90 7.81 3.08 -6.58
C TRP A 90 6.60 3.14 -7.52
N CYS A 91 5.68 2.17 -7.38
CA CYS A 91 4.46 2.09 -8.17
C CYS A 91 3.57 3.32 -7.97
N LEU A 92 3.51 3.86 -6.76
CA LEU A 92 2.79 5.10 -6.47
C LEU A 92 3.46 6.29 -7.19
N LEU A 93 4.78 6.47 -7.06
CA LEU A 93 5.50 7.56 -7.74
C LEU A 93 5.35 7.48 -9.26
N PHE A 94 5.40 6.27 -9.83
CA PHE A 94 5.10 6.05 -11.24
C PHE A 94 3.65 6.36 -11.57
N GLN A 95 2.68 5.89 -10.77
CA GLN A 95 1.26 6.15 -10.99
C GLN A 95 0.95 7.65 -11.01
N GLU A 96 1.56 8.41 -10.11
CA GLU A 96 1.33 9.84 -9.96
C GLU A 96 2.01 10.67 -11.05
N SER A 97 3.31 10.46 -11.32
CA SER A 97 4.08 11.39 -12.15
C SER A 97 4.79 10.75 -13.33
N ARG A 98 4.66 9.42 -13.52
CA ARG A 98 5.50 8.67 -14.47
C ARG A 98 6.99 8.92 -14.25
N LEU A 99 7.36 9.09 -12.98
CA LEU A 99 8.71 9.39 -12.52
C LEU A 99 9.24 10.76 -12.99
N ASN A 100 8.39 11.62 -13.54
CA ASN A 100 8.76 12.99 -13.89
C ASN A 100 8.73 13.88 -12.65
N HIS A 101 9.90 14.06 -12.03
CA HIS A 101 10.05 14.87 -10.84
C HIS A 101 9.80 16.38 -11.08
N ARG A 102 9.73 16.86 -12.33
CA ARG A 102 9.49 18.27 -12.71
C ARG A 102 8.05 18.55 -13.16
N LEU A 103 7.18 17.55 -13.07
CA LEU A 103 5.80 17.68 -13.52
C LEU A 103 5.09 18.83 -12.78
N GLY A 104 4.56 19.80 -13.53
CA GLY A 104 3.88 20.99 -12.99
C GLY A 104 4.74 22.21 -12.74
N MET A 105 6.03 22.19 -13.09
CA MET A 105 6.91 23.35 -12.91
C MET A 105 6.51 24.55 -13.78
N GLU A 106 5.99 24.30 -14.99
CA GLU A 106 5.71 25.34 -16.00
C GLU A 106 4.21 25.54 -16.28
N GLY A 107 3.32 24.90 -15.51
CA GLY A 107 1.90 24.82 -15.81
C GLY A 107 0.99 25.02 -14.62
N ASN A 108 -0.24 25.46 -14.89
CA ASN A 108 -1.28 25.68 -13.89
C ASN A 108 -2.02 24.36 -13.57
N ILE A 109 -1.28 23.35 -13.13
CA ILE A 109 -1.87 22.06 -12.72
C ILE A 109 -2.11 22.02 -11.20
N PRO A 110 -3.14 21.28 -10.74
CA PRO A 110 -3.52 21.26 -9.32
C PRO A 110 -2.54 20.49 -8.42
N SER A 111 -1.57 19.79 -9.00
CA SER A 111 -0.64 18.88 -8.32
C SER A 111 0.77 18.95 -8.94
N TYR A 112 1.81 18.78 -8.10
CA TYR A 112 3.18 19.09 -8.48
C TYR A 112 4.19 18.00 -8.09
N GLY A 113 5.23 17.87 -8.90
CA GLY A 113 6.40 17.04 -8.65
C GLY A 113 6.14 15.54 -8.69
N LEU A 114 7.10 14.78 -8.19
CA LEU A 114 7.11 13.31 -8.29
C LEU A 114 5.92 12.64 -7.59
N GLY A 115 5.49 13.21 -6.45
CA GLY A 115 4.37 12.71 -5.65
C GLY A 115 3.01 13.33 -6.00
N GLN A 116 2.95 14.23 -7.00
CA GLN A 116 1.75 14.98 -7.37
C GLN A 116 1.05 15.62 -6.17
N PHE A 117 1.79 16.38 -5.38
CA PHE A 117 1.24 17.04 -4.20
C PHE A 117 0.34 18.21 -4.60
N THR A 118 -0.88 18.20 -4.08
CA THR A 118 -1.74 19.37 -4.07
C THR A 118 -1.26 20.36 -3.01
N HIS A 119 -1.74 21.60 -3.08
CA HIS A 119 -1.48 22.59 -2.03
C HIS A 119 -1.93 22.12 -0.62
N PHE A 120 -2.98 21.32 -0.52
CA PHE A 120 -3.38 20.73 0.76
C PHE A 120 -2.42 19.64 1.25
N GLY A 121 -1.95 18.78 0.33
CA GLY A 121 -0.93 17.77 0.65
C GLY A 121 0.37 18.42 1.12
N PHE A 122 0.76 19.52 0.47
CA PHE A 122 1.87 20.38 0.87
C PHE A 122 1.70 20.88 2.31
N GLN A 123 0.57 21.53 2.60
CA GLN A 123 0.32 22.07 3.93
C GLN A 123 0.33 20.98 5.01
N GLU A 124 -0.20 19.80 4.71
CA GLU A 124 -0.20 18.71 5.67
C GLU A 124 1.21 18.20 5.97
N ILE A 125 2.03 18.02 4.94
CA ILE A 125 3.43 17.60 5.12
C ILE A 125 4.22 18.66 5.90
N ASN A 126 3.91 19.95 5.73
CA ASN A 126 4.73 21.02 6.31
C ASN A 126 4.34 21.39 7.71
N TYR A 127 3.05 21.48 7.95
CA TYR A 127 2.52 22.01 9.20
C TYR A 127 1.98 20.89 10.10
N GLN A 128 1.65 19.72 9.53
CA GLN A 128 0.99 18.64 10.26
C GLN A 128 1.75 17.31 10.19
N LEU A 129 3.04 17.33 9.84
CA LEU A 129 3.82 16.13 9.61
C LEU A 129 3.71 15.14 10.77
N ASN A 130 3.86 15.63 12.00
CA ASN A 130 3.90 14.78 13.20
C ASN A 130 2.51 14.38 13.73
N ARG A 131 1.43 14.74 13.02
CA ARG A 131 0.06 14.51 13.47
C ARG A 131 -0.25 13.04 13.79
N TYR A 132 0.38 12.12 13.06
CA TYR A 132 0.14 10.67 13.18
C TYR A 132 1.37 9.87 13.65
N SER A 133 2.55 10.50 13.71
CA SER A 133 3.76 9.90 14.25
C SER A 133 4.73 10.97 14.74
N THR A 134 5.18 10.86 15.98
CA THR A 134 6.20 11.74 16.55
C THR A 134 7.60 11.50 15.96
N SER A 135 7.80 10.36 15.27
CA SER A 135 9.08 9.98 14.66
C SER A 135 9.28 10.55 13.24
N ASN A 136 8.28 11.21 12.65
CA ASN A 136 8.40 11.68 11.27
C ASN A 136 9.54 12.70 11.07
N ARG A 137 9.76 13.58 12.05
CA ARG A 137 10.90 14.52 12.03
C ARG A 137 12.25 13.78 12.07
N SER A 138 12.40 12.75 12.91
CA SER A 138 13.67 12.00 12.98
C SER A 138 13.90 11.17 11.71
N HIS A 139 12.84 10.64 11.10
CA HIS A 139 12.95 9.98 9.79
C HIS A 139 13.37 10.95 8.68
N LEU A 140 12.81 12.16 8.66
CA LEU A 140 13.27 13.23 7.77
C LEU A 140 14.76 13.47 7.97
N ILE A 141 15.20 13.75 9.22
CA ILE A 141 16.61 14.04 9.53
C ILE A 141 17.52 12.93 9.01
N ARG A 142 17.11 11.68 9.23
CA ARG A 142 17.86 10.50 8.81
C ARG A 142 17.97 10.37 7.28
N LEU A 143 16.95 10.77 6.54
CA LEU A 143 16.86 10.59 5.08
C LEU A 143 17.40 11.78 4.29
N LEU A 144 17.25 13.00 4.81
CA LEU A 144 17.56 14.26 4.10
C LEU A 144 18.65 15.10 4.79
N GLY A 145 19.11 14.73 5.99
CA GLY A 145 20.09 15.48 6.76
C GLY A 145 19.46 16.47 7.74
N SER A 146 20.27 17.34 8.36
CA SER A 146 19.86 18.21 9.48
C SER A 146 19.06 19.45 9.08
N ASP A 147 19.10 19.89 7.80
CA ASP A 147 18.21 20.93 7.28
C ASP A 147 16.97 20.30 6.64
N VAL A 148 16.01 19.98 7.50
CA VAL A 148 14.83 19.15 7.16
C VAL A 148 13.54 19.91 7.28
N ARG A 149 13.61 21.23 7.12
CA ARG A 149 12.39 21.95 6.78
C ARG A 149 11.90 21.34 5.47
N PRO A 150 10.72 20.70 5.49
CA PRO A 150 10.18 20.17 4.27
C PRO A 150 9.97 21.45 3.46
N ILE A 151 10.67 21.59 2.35
CA ILE A 151 10.36 22.63 1.38
C ILE A 151 10.94 24.03 1.59
N SER A 152 12.26 24.12 1.47
CA SER A 152 12.83 25.33 0.91
C SER A 152 14.08 25.02 0.08
N ALA A 153 13.99 25.13 -1.25
CA ALA A 153 15.15 25.62 -1.98
C ALA A 153 15.38 27.11 -1.68
N ASN A 154 14.40 27.80 -1.08
CA ASN A 154 14.47 29.22 -0.77
C ASN A 154 13.77 29.55 0.56
N SER A 155 14.54 29.74 1.64
CA SER A 155 14.02 29.98 3.00
C SER A 155 13.25 31.30 3.14
N ALA A 156 13.34 32.18 2.14
CA ALA A 156 12.54 33.40 2.05
C ALA A 156 11.07 33.14 1.68
N THR A 157 10.76 31.98 1.11
CA THR A 157 9.41 31.62 0.63
C THR A 157 9.04 30.22 1.12
N PRO A 158 8.57 30.08 2.38
CA PRO A 158 8.24 28.79 2.98
C PRO A 158 7.12 28.03 2.25
N ASP A 159 6.33 28.73 1.42
CA ASP A 159 5.28 28.15 0.58
C ASP A 159 5.75 27.77 -0.84
N SER A 160 7.06 27.90 -1.14
CA SER A 160 7.58 27.62 -2.47
C SER A 160 7.60 26.13 -2.78
N LEU A 161 6.79 25.69 -3.75
CA LEU A 161 6.73 24.30 -4.20
C LEU A 161 8.05 23.77 -4.80
N SER A 162 9.04 24.62 -5.03
CA SER A 162 10.32 24.34 -5.71
C SER A 162 11.04 23.09 -5.20
N SER A 163 11.00 22.84 -3.90
CA SER A 163 11.67 21.70 -3.29
C SER A 163 11.05 20.34 -3.63
N TYR A 164 9.78 20.28 -4.04
CA TYR A 164 9.14 19.04 -4.49
C TYR A 164 9.61 18.61 -5.88
N PHE A 165 10.36 19.48 -6.56
CA PHE A 165 11.11 19.09 -7.75
C PHE A 165 12.48 18.49 -7.38
N SER A 166 12.92 18.54 -6.12
CA SER A 166 14.09 17.76 -5.67
C SER A 166 13.68 16.31 -5.46
N ILE A 167 14.30 15.39 -6.20
CA ILE A 167 14.02 13.94 -6.14
C ILE A 167 14.01 13.39 -4.69
N PRO A 168 15.07 13.53 -3.88
CA PRO A 168 15.08 12.95 -2.54
C PRO A 168 13.96 13.53 -1.66
N THR A 169 13.75 14.84 -1.72
CA THR A 169 12.66 15.50 -0.97
C THR A 169 11.30 14.99 -1.40
N ALA A 170 11.04 14.89 -2.71
CA ALA A 170 9.77 14.42 -3.25
C ALA A 170 9.47 12.97 -2.83
N VAL A 171 10.46 12.08 -2.94
CA VAL A 171 10.30 10.67 -2.54
C VAL A 171 10.03 10.54 -1.04
N VAL A 172 10.82 11.22 -0.20
CA VAL A 172 10.69 11.15 1.27
C VAL A 172 9.35 11.71 1.73
N THR A 173 8.94 12.86 1.18
CA THR A 173 7.64 13.47 1.51
C THR A 173 6.47 12.59 1.05
N THR A 174 6.57 11.92 -0.10
CA THR A 174 5.56 10.94 -0.55
C THR A 174 5.47 9.77 0.41
N GLY A 175 6.63 9.22 0.82
CA GLY A 175 6.69 8.16 1.81
C GLY A 175 6.05 8.54 3.14
N LEU A 176 6.37 9.72 3.68
CA LEU A 176 5.82 10.21 4.94
C LEU A 176 4.32 10.46 4.86
N TYR A 177 3.85 11.10 3.79
CA TYR A 177 2.43 11.35 3.58
C TYR A 177 1.65 10.05 3.46
N LEU A 178 2.15 9.07 2.71
CA LEU A 178 1.58 7.73 2.61
C LEU A 178 1.58 7.00 3.97
N LYS A 179 2.69 7.06 4.72
CA LYS A 179 2.80 6.46 6.06
C LYS A 179 1.77 7.04 7.03
N ASN A 180 1.55 8.35 6.99
CA ASN A 180 0.53 9.01 7.81
C ASN A 180 -0.88 8.46 7.51
N ARG A 181 -1.20 8.17 6.24
CA ARG A 181 -2.47 7.52 5.87
C ARG A 181 -2.58 6.11 6.44
N TYR A 182 -1.51 5.31 6.32
CA TYR A 182 -1.46 3.97 6.89
C TYR A 182 -1.69 3.98 8.41
N LEU A 183 -0.96 4.83 9.14
CA LEU A 183 -1.07 4.94 10.60
C LEU A 183 -2.45 5.41 11.04
N HIS A 184 -3.01 6.40 10.34
CA HIS A 184 -4.33 6.91 10.65
C HIS A 184 -5.42 5.83 10.46
N LEU A 185 -5.42 5.14 9.31
CA LEU A 185 -6.38 4.08 9.03
C LEU A 185 -6.25 2.91 10.01
N GLY A 186 -5.02 2.48 10.31
CA GLY A 186 -4.74 1.42 11.27
C GLY A 186 -5.26 1.76 12.67
N SER A 187 -4.99 2.98 13.16
CA SER A 187 -5.50 3.45 14.46
C SER A 187 -7.03 3.43 14.53
N LEU A 188 -7.72 3.77 13.43
CA LEU A 188 -9.19 3.75 13.39
C LEU A 188 -9.76 2.33 13.46
N LEU A 189 -9.10 1.36 12.82
CA LEU A 189 -9.49 -0.06 12.88
C LEU A 189 -9.22 -0.64 14.27
N GLU A 190 -8.06 -0.34 14.86
CA GLU A 190 -7.66 -0.77 16.21
C GLU A 190 -8.62 -0.26 17.28
N ARG A 191 -9.02 1.01 17.23
CA ARG A 191 -10.03 1.58 18.13
C ARG A 191 -11.38 0.87 18.07
N ARG A 192 -11.69 0.23 16.94
CA ARG A 192 -12.91 -0.57 16.73
C ARG A 192 -12.70 -2.06 16.99
N GLY A 193 -11.51 -2.49 17.43
CA GLY A 193 -11.18 -3.90 17.64
C GLY A 193 -11.19 -4.73 16.35
N ILE A 194 -10.98 -4.10 15.19
CA ILE A 194 -10.94 -4.77 13.88
C ILE A 194 -9.47 -5.07 13.55
N ARG A 195 -9.14 -6.36 13.48
CA ARG A 195 -7.85 -6.82 12.95
C ARG A 195 -7.82 -6.64 11.43
N TYR A 196 -6.66 -6.32 10.88
CA TYR A 196 -6.45 -6.09 9.46
C TYR A 196 -5.16 -6.76 8.98
N ASP A 197 -5.08 -7.05 7.68
CA ASP A 197 -3.84 -7.40 7.01
C ASP A 197 -3.05 -6.12 6.70
N PRO A 198 -1.81 -5.96 7.23
CA PRO A 198 -0.96 -4.80 6.92
C PRO A 198 -0.76 -4.56 5.43
N LYS A 199 -0.73 -5.61 4.60
CA LYS A 199 -0.57 -5.50 3.14
C LYS A 199 -1.77 -4.80 2.51
N LEU A 200 -2.98 -5.15 2.93
CA LEU A 200 -4.20 -4.51 2.46
C LEU A 200 -4.35 -3.10 2.99
N LEU A 201 -3.93 -2.85 4.23
CA LEU A 201 -3.97 -1.51 4.78
C LEU A 201 -3.08 -0.53 3.99
N TRP A 202 -1.96 -0.99 3.42
CA TRP A 202 -1.16 -0.17 2.50
C TRP A 202 -1.89 0.21 1.21
N LEU A 203 -2.72 -0.69 0.65
CA LEU A 203 -3.55 -0.35 -0.51
C LEU A 203 -4.62 0.68 -0.12
N TYR A 204 -5.24 0.55 1.05
CA TYR A 204 -6.14 1.60 1.55
C TYR A 204 -5.42 2.92 1.82
N ALA A 205 -4.17 2.88 2.26
CA ALA A 205 -3.34 4.08 2.42
C ALA A 205 -3.08 4.78 1.07
N VAL A 206 -2.83 4.01 0.00
CA VAL A 206 -2.73 4.53 -1.38
C VAL A 206 -4.06 5.14 -1.82
N MET A 207 -5.18 4.47 -1.57
CA MET A 207 -6.49 5.04 -1.88
C MET A 207 -6.74 6.36 -1.13
N ALA A 208 -6.34 6.41 0.14
CA ALA A 208 -6.42 7.61 0.97
C ALA A 208 -5.38 8.69 0.61
N TYR A 209 -4.26 8.32 -0.03
CA TYR A 209 -3.31 9.27 -0.61
C TYR A 209 -4.00 10.07 -1.72
N ASN A 210 -4.70 9.37 -2.61
CA ASN A 210 -5.35 9.95 -3.79
C ASN A 210 -6.69 10.65 -3.47
N LYS A 211 -7.55 10.07 -2.62
CA LYS A 211 -8.91 10.60 -2.33
C LYS A 211 -9.16 11.00 -0.87
N GLY A 212 -8.13 10.98 -0.04
CA GLY A 212 -8.21 11.36 1.36
C GLY A 212 -8.84 10.27 2.25
N THR A 213 -8.43 10.22 3.52
CA THR A 213 -8.94 9.23 4.48
C THR A 213 -10.45 9.31 4.67
N ARG A 214 -11.06 10.51 4.63
CA ARG A 214 -12.52 10.67 4.77
C ARG A 214 -13.30 9.93 3.69
N GLY A 215 -12.79 9.88 2.46
CA GLY A 215 -13.40 9.10 1.38
C GLY A 215 -13.42 7.61 1.72
N ILE A 216 -12.27 7.08 2.17
CA ILE A 216 -12.14 5.66 2.54
C ILE A 216 -13.04 5.28 3.70
N LEU A 217 -13.11 6.13 4.74
CA LEU A 217 -14.02 5.92 5.86
C LEU A 217 -15.48 5.98 5.44
N SER A 218 -15.83 6.87 4.51
CA SER A 218 -17.18 6.96 3.99
C SER A 218 -17.57 5.68 3.24
N PHE A 219 -16.65 5.14 2.44
CA PHE A 219 -16.81 3.85 1.78
C PHE A 219 -16.98 2.71 2.78
N TRP A 220 -16.11 2.59 3.80
CA TRP A 220 -16.27 1.58 4.85
C TRP A 220 -17.60 1.73 5.58
N ASN A 221 -17.99 2.94 5.99
CA ASN A 221 -19.28 3.16 6.65
C ASN A 221 -20.48 2.83 5.73
N ALA A 222 -20.33 2.91 4.41
CA ALA A 222 -21.37 2.51 3.47
C ALA A 222 -21.52 0.98 3.42
N GLU A 223 -20.40 0.26 3.33
CA GLU A 223 -20.39 -1.21 3.36
C GLU A 223 -20.82 -1.77 4.72
N GLU A 224 -20.44 -1.13 5.82
CA GLU A 224 -20.89 -1.50 7.17
C GLU A 224 -22.40 -1.36 7.31
N LYS A 225 -22.98 -0.27 6.78
CA LYS A 225 -24.44 -0.08 6.78
C LYS A 225 -25.17 -1.14 5.95
N ARG A 226 -24.55 -1.62 4.86
CA ARG A 226 -25.17 -2.57 3.92
C ARG A 226 -25.06 -4.02 4.39
N LEU A 227 -23.91 -4.41 4.93
CA LEU A 227 -23.56 -5.81 5.20
C LEU A 227 -23.00 -6.05 6.62
N GLY A 228 -23.02 -5.04 7.48
CA GLY A 228 -22.55 -5.12 8.87
C GLY A 228 -21.03 -5.04 9.02
N THR A 229 -20.56 -5.01 10.28
CA THR A 229 -19.14 -4.86 10.62
C THR A 229 -18.26 -6.02 10.12
N ASN A 230 -18.82 -7.22 9.95
CA ASN A 230 -18.10 -8.36 9.37
C ASN A 230 -17.64 -8.08 7.93
N ARG A 231 -18.37 -7.27 7.18
CA ARG A 231 -17.94 -6.84 5.84
C ARG A 231 -16.67 -6.00 5.89
N ILE A 232 -16.52 -5.16 6.91
CA ILE A 232 -15.31 -4.36 7.08
C ILE A 232 -14.11 -5.26 7.41
N ARG A 233 -14.31 -6.26 8.28
CA ARG A 233 -13.28 -7.26 8.56
C ARG A 233 -12.80 -7.93 7.28
N GLN A 234 -13.72 -8.46 6.48
CA GLN A 234 -13.43 -9.06 5.18
C GLN A 234 -12.65 -8.10 4.27
N LEU A 235 -13.12 -6.86 4.13
CA LEU A 235 -12.49 -5.83 3.30
C LEU A 235 -11.02 -5.55 3.65
N VAL A 236 -10.68 -5.62 4.94
CA VAL A 236 -9.33 -5.33 5.43
C VAL A 236 -8.48 -6.58 5.67
N THR A 237 -8.99 -7.77 5.37
CA THR A 237 -8.25 -9.04 5.51
C THR A 237 -8.23 -9.92 4.26
N ASP A 238 -9.15 -9.70 3.32
CA ASP A 238 -9.29 -10.50 2.10
C ASP A 238 -8.98 -9.65 0.84
N PRO A 239 -7.86 -9.93 0.14
CA PRO A 239 -7.46 -9.19 -1.05
C PRO A 239 -8.47 -9.30 -2.19
N ASP A 240 -9.08 -10.47 -2.38
CA ASP A 240 -9.93 -10.74 -3.53
C ASP A 240 -11.22 -9.92 -3.41
N ILE A 241 -11.75 -9.80 -2.19
CA ILE A 241 -12.90 -8.93 -1.89
C ILE A 241 -12.59 -7.46 -2.18
N LEU A 242 -11.41 -6.95 -1.80
CA LEU A 242 -11.04 -5.56 -2.09
C LEU A 242 -10.90 -5.33 -3.59
N LEU A 243 -10.25 -6.23 -4.32
CA LEU A 243 -10.01 -6.11 -5.75
C LEU A 243 -11.28 -6.24 -6.57
N ASP A 244 -12.21 -7.11 -6.17
CA ASP A 244 -13.51 -7.22 -6.83
C ASP A 244 -14.37 -5.97 -6.59
N LEU A 245 -14.38 -5.44 -5.36
CA LEU A 245 -15.06 -4.16 -5.10
C LEU A 245 -14.40 -2.99 -5.80
N ALA A 246 -13.09 -3.05 -6.04
CA ALA A 246 -12.38 -2.01 -6.78
C ALA A 246 -12.90 -1.86 -8.22
N ARG A 247 -13.53 -2.90 -8.77
CA ARG A 247 -14.16 -2.91 -10.09
C ARG A 247 -15.59 -2.36 -10.05
N ASP A 248 -16.25 -2.36 -8.90
CA ASP A 248 -17.59 -1.80 -8.72
C ASP A 248 -17.54 -0.29 -8.47
N ARG A 249 -17.47 0.47 -9.56
CA ARG A 249 -17.46 1.95 -9.53
C ARG A 249 -18.74 2.55 -8.94
N ASN A 250 -19.87 1.86 -9.03
CA ASN A 250 -21.12 2.35 -8.48
C ASN A 250 -21.08 2.34 -6.96
N LEU A 251 -20.50 1.28 -6.38
CA LEU A 251 -20.31 1.20 -4.94
C LEU A 251 -19.39 2.31 -4.41
N PHE A 252 -18.24 2.54 -5.06
CA PHE A 252 -17.37 3.68 -4.68
C PHE A 252 -18.09 5.01 -4.83
N THR A 253 -18.87 5.19 -5.90
CA THR A 253 -19.60 6.44 -6.14
C THR A 253 -20.60 6.70 -5.02
N ALA A 254 -21.35 5.67 -4.61
CA ALA A 254 -22.28 5.77 -3.50
C ALA A 254 -21.58 6.06 -2.17
N GLY A 255 -20.41 5.46 -1.94
CA GLY A 255 -19.56 5.74 -0.78
C GLY A 255 -19.03 7.18 -0.76
N PHE A 256 -18.54 7.68 -1.88
CA PHE A 256 -17.95 9.02 -2.00
C PHE A 256 -18.98 10.14 -2.07
N ALA A 257 -20.21 9.85 -2.51
CA ALA A 257 -21.30 10.83 -2.57
C ALA A 257 -21.72 11.38 -1.20
N ARG A 258 -21.24 10.81 -0.08
CA ARG A 258 -21.44 11.36 1.27
C ARG A 258 -20.43 12.45 1.65
N VAL A 259 -19.34 12.57 0.89
CA VAL A 259 -18.27 13.56 1.11
C VAL A 259 -18.20 14.56 -0.04
N TRP A 260 -18.52 14.10 -1.25
CA TRP A 260 -18.41 14.86 -2.49
C TRP A 260 -19.76 14.92 -3.20
N ASP A 261 -19.97 15.92 -4.04
CA ASP A 261 -21.12 15.94 -4.94
C ASP A 261 -21.10 14.73 -5.89
N ARG A 262 -22.26 14.34 -6.43
CA ARG A 262 -22.39 13.11 -7.24
C ARG A 262 -21.47 13.09 -8.47
N ARG A 263 -21.26 14.23 -9.14
CA ARG A 263 -20.42 14.28 -10.34
C ARG A 263 -18.97 14.03 -9.97
N ARG A 264 -18.48 14.69 -8.93
CA ARG A 264 -17.13 14.47 -8.40
C ARG A 264 -16.94 13.08 -7.82
N ALA A 265 -17.93 12.55 -7.10
CA ALA A 265 -17.91 11.18 -6.58
C ALA A 265 -17.75 10.13 -7.67
N ARG A 266 -18.45 10.27 -8.81
CA ARG A 266 -18.30 9.37 -9.96
C ARG A 266 -16.90 9.44 -10.55
N SER A 267 -16.43 10.66 -10.88
CA SER A 267 -15.08 10.86 -11.42
C SER A 267 -13.99 10.31 -10.49
N TYR A 268 -14.12 10.54 -9.18
CA TYR A 268 -13.20 10.02 -8.19
C TYR A 268 -13.22 8.50 -8.08
N SER A 269 -14.39 7.89 -8.26
CA SER A 269 -14.52 6.42 -8.25
C SER A 269 -13.87 5.78 -9.47
N GLU A 270 -14.02 6.40 -10.64
CA GLU A 270 -13.36 5.97 -11.87
C GLU A 270 -11.84 6.05 -11.74
N GLU A 271 -11.32 7.20 -11.32
CA GLU A 271 -9.88 7.40 -11.11
C GLU A 271 -9.32 6.43 -10.07
N LEU A 272 -10.01 6.29 -8.92
CA LEU A 272 -9.55 5.42 -7.85
C LEU A 272 -9.55 3.95 -8.25
N SER A 273 -10.57 3.50 -8.98
CA SER A 273 -10.65 2.14 -9.51
C SER A 273 -9.44 1.83 -10.42
N ILE A 274 -9.09 2.77 -11.30
CA ILE A 274 -7.91 2.66 -12.17
C ILE A 274 -6.62 2.69 -11.35
N HIS A 275 -6.45 3.67 -10.46
CA HIS A 275 -5.25 3.81 -9.63
C HIS A 275 -5.00 2.58 -8.76
N LEU A 276 -6.05 2.08 -8.09
CA LEU A 276 -5.96 0.89 -7.25
C LEU A 276 -5.62 -0.34 -8.09
N SER A 277 -6.26 -0.53 -9.25
CA SER A 277 -5.96 -1.67 -10.14
C SER A 277 -4.52 -1.62 -10.65
N ASN A 278 -4.05 -0.43 -11.05
CA ASN A 278 -2.70 -0.22 -11.55
C ASN A 278 -1.65 -0.45 -10.46
N ILE A 279 -1.82 0.13 -9.28
CA ILE A 279 -0.88 -0.04 -8.16
C ILE A 279 -0.93 -1.47 -7.62
N ALA A 280 -2.11 -2.08 -7.53
CA ALA A 280 -2.24 -3.48 -7.18
C ALA A 280 -1.53 -4.37 -8.21
N ALA A 281 -1.72 -4.17 -9.51
CA ALA A 281 -1.00 -4.94 -10.53
C ALA A 281 0.52 -4.73 -10.43
N CYS A 282 0.96 -3.49 -10.26
CA CYS A 282 2.37 -3.12 -10.17
C CYS A 282 3.06 -3.65 -8.90
N ALA A 283 2.35 -3.65 -7.76
CA ALA A 283 2.91 -4.05 -6.47
C ALA A 283 2.62 -5.52 -6.09
N LEU A 284 1.62 -6.16 -6.70
CA LEU A 284 1.11 -7.50 -6.32
C LEU A 284 1.27 -8.57 -7.40
N ASN A 285 1.28 -8.21 -8.70
CA ASN A 285 1.31 -9.16 -9.82
C ASN A 285 2.60 -9.02 -10.64
N PRO A 286 3.71 -9.61 -10.17
CA PRO A 286 4.97 -9.55 -10.88
C PRO A 286 4.94 -10.42 -12.15
N ILE A 287 5.46 -9.88 -13.24
CA ILE A 287 5.79 -10.66 -14.43
C ILE A 287 7.27 -11.02 -14.32
N GLY A 288 7.55 -12.33 -14.31
CA GLY A 288 8.92 -12.85 -14.18
C GLY A 288 9.15 -14.04 -13.25
N VAL A 289 8.11 -14.83 -12.90
CA VAL A 289 8.30 -16.18 -12.31
C VAL A 289 7.41 -17.21 -13.02
N THR A 290 7.74 -17.43 -14.29
CA THR A 290 7.50 -18.64 -15.09
C THR A 290 8.65 -18.63 -16.09
N GLN A 291 9.60 -19.54 -16.14
CA GLN A 291 9.83 -20.85 -15.52
C GLN A 291 11.29 -20.94 -15.10
#